data_AF-A0A512JF58-F1
#
_entry.id   AF-A0A512JF58-F1
#
_cell.length_a   1.000
_cell.length_b   1.000
_cell.length_c   1.000
_cell.angle_alpha   90.00
_cell.angle_beta   90.00
_cell.angle_gamma   90.00
#
_symmetry.space_group_name_H-M   'P 1'
#
loop_
_entity.id
_entity.type
_entity.pdbx_description
1 polymer ?
#
loop_
_entity_poly.entity_id
_entity_poly.type
_entity_poly.pdbx_seq_one_letter_code
_entity_poly.pdbx_strand_id
1 'polypeptide(L)'
;MSASAVRAISRAPRRLQYNKTDAAIARMVAGQTEPHPDAELLVLGERFAAAEAAYRAACRHASELHSVCPEPPAEIFVADGDHALKIEGYSIERPDGRRMYIVEDANAEWRGLRREHWCWQRRPATPADRLPAGGHTVEERVPWPEAQARADEIVSAYDRWKGECALAEKTSGLAEAEEACSRAAQDLSDVEFAIERATARTLDGILVKARFAKRDIDSEFEVDRLLYKGLIRDILALGGLI
;
A
#
# COMPACT_ATOMS: atom_id res chain seq x y z
N MET A 1 -41.67 -20.65 48.06
CA MET A 1 -40.66 -19.70 47.52
C MET A 1 -41.41 -18.66 46.69
N SER A 2 -41.08 -17.38 46.90
CA SER A 2 -41.94 -16.21 46.67
C SER A 2 -42.36 -15.94 45.23
N ALA A 3 -43.66 -15.68 45.05
CA ALA A 3 -44.25 -15.05 43.88
C ALA A 3 -44.20 -13.52 44.05
N SER A 4 -43.51 -12.82 43.14
CA SER A 4 -43.37 -11.37 43.15
C SER A 4 -44.41 -10.72 42.23
N ALA A 5 -45.35 -9.98 42.83
CA ALA A 5 -46.44 -9.31 42.14
C ALA A 5 -45.99 -7.94 41.60
N VAL A 6 -45.89 -7.81 40.28
CA VAL A 6 -45.61 -6.54 39.60
C VAL A 6 -46.92 -5.75 39.44
N ARG A 7 -47.06 -4.65 40.20
CA ARG A 7 -48.17 -3.69 40.05
C ARG A 7 -47.97 -2.86 38.78
N ALA A 8 -48.84 -3.06 37.80
CA ALA A 8 -48.96 -2.18 36.64
C ALA A 8 -49.61 -0.84 37.05
N ILE A 9 -48.83 0.25 37.01
CA ILE A 9 -49.33 1.61 37.20
C ILE A 9 -49.81 2.12 35.84
N SER A 10 -51.11 2.05 35.60
CA SER A 10 -51.75 2.70 34.45
C SER A 10 -51.81 4.20 34.70
N ARG A 11 -50.91 4.96 34.07
CA ARG A 11 -50.97 6.43 34.01
C ARG A 11 -51.76 6.82 32.77
N ALA A 12 -52.94 7.39 32.99
CA ALA A 12 -53.72 8.01 31.92
C ALA A 12 -52.89 9.11 31.21
N PRO A 13 -52.98 9.23 29.87
CA PRO A 13 -52.25 10.26 29.14
C PRO A 13 -52.81 11.64 29.52
N ARG A 14 -51.98 12.47 30.17
CA ARG A 14 -52.24 13.90 30.30
C ARG A 14 -52.34 14.49 28.89
N ARG A 15 -53.54 14.84 28.45
CA ARG A 15 -53.75 15.73 27.31
C ARG A 15 -53.09 17.06 27.65
N LEU A 16 -51.85 17.25 27.20
CA LEU A 16 -51.22 18.56 27.14
C LEU A 16 -52.10 19.44 26.27
N GLN A 17 -52.72 20.45 26.88
CA GLN A 17 -53.28 21.56 26.15
C GLN A 17 -52.13 22.26 25.44
N TYR A 18 -51.99 21.97 24.14
CA TYR A 18 -51.08 22.69 23.25
C TYR A 18 -51.47 24.16 23.28
N ASN A 19 -50.64 24.98 23.92
CA ASN A 19 -50.83 26.42 23.97
C ASN A 19 -50.65 26.96 22.54
N LYS A 20 -51.52 27.89 22.13
CA LYS A 20 -51.47 28.57 20.81
C LYS A 20 -50.09 29.21 20.53
N THR A 21 -49.28 29.44 21.56
CA THR A 21 -47.89 29.90 21.47
C THR A 21 -46.95 28.89 20.81
N ASP A 22 -47.15 27.59 20.99
CA ASP A 22 -46.27 26.55 20.40
C ASP A 22 -46.47 26.45 18.89
N ALA A 23 -47.69 26.68 18.41
CA ALA A 23 -48.01 26.71 16.97
C ALA A 23 -47.46 27.98 16.27
N ALA A 24 -47.31 29.09 17.00
CA ALA A 24 -46.71 30.32 16.48
C ALA A 24 -45.17 30.23 16.44
N ILE A 25 -44.56 29.64 17.47
CA ILE A 25 -43.12 29.35 17.51
C ILE A 25 -42.76 28.31 16.44
N ALA A 26 -43.55 27.25 16.28
CA ALA A 26 -43.34 26.27 15.21
C ALA A 26 -43.47 26.89 13.81
N ARG A 27 -44.34 27.89 13.59
CA ARG A 27 -44.44 28.62 12.31
C ARG A 27 -43.32 29.64 12.09
N MET A 28 -42.79 30.28 13.14
CA MET A 28 -41.60 31.12 13.04
C MET A 28 -40.34 30.28 12.75
N VAL A 29 -40.21 29.13 13.40
CA VAL A 29 -39.10 28.18 13.17
C VAL A 29 -39.22 27.49 11.81
N ALA A 30 -40.43 27.21 11.33
CA ALA A 30 -40.66 26.65 9.99
C ALA A 30 -40.49 27.68 8.85
N GLY A 31 -40.27 28.96 9.17
CA GLY A 31 -40.32 30.05 8.19
C GLY A 31 -39.00 30.37 7.50
N GLN A 32 -37.86 30.30 8.19
CA GLN A 32 -36.58 30.79 7.65
C GLN A 32 -35.37 30.12 8.33
N THR A 33 -35.13 28.84 8.05
CA THR A 33 -33.74 28.36 8.12
C THR A 33 -33.02 28.95 6.91
N GLU A 34 -32.36 30.09 7.11
CA GLU A 34 -31.39 30.57 6.14
C GLU A 34 -30.39 29.44 5.86
N PRO A 35 -30.06 29.17 4.59
CA PRO A 35 -29.11 28.12 4.25
C PRO A 35 -27.77 28.41 4.93
N HIS A 36 -27.19 27.38 5.56
CA HIS A 36 -25.90 27.51 6.24
C HIS A 36 -24.85 28.11 5.27
N PRO A 37 -24.07 29.14 5.65
CA PRO A 37 -23.14 29.80 4.75
C PRO A 37 -22.11 28.87 4.08
N ASP A 38 -21.82 27.75 4.74
CA ASP A 38 -20.92 26.68 4.26
C ASP A 38 -21.66 25.37 3.91
N ALA A 39 -22.96 25.41 3.59
CA ALA A 39 -23.74 24.20 3.31
C ALA A 39 -23.08 23.27 2.27
N GLU A 40 -22.55 23.83 1.18
CA GLU A 40 -21.82 23.07 0.16
C GLU A 40 -20.54 22.42 0.71
N LEU A 41 -19.77 23.15 1.53
CA LEU A 41 -18.55 22.64 2.13
C LEU A 41 -18.83 21.55 3.16
N LEU A 42 -19.95 21.64 3.88
CA LEU A 42 -20.39 20.58 4.79
C LEU A 42 -20.76 19.30 4.04
N VAL A 43 -21.51 19.42 2.93
CA VAL A 43 -21.81 18.29 2.04
C VAL A 43 -20.53 17.68 1.46
N LEU A 44 -19.56 18.51 1.06
CA LEU A 44 -18.25 18.04 0.62
C LEU A 44 -17.50 17.29 1.74
N GLY A 45 -17.60 17.74 2.99
CA GLY A 45 -17.02 17.06 4.15
C GLY A 45 -17.61 15.67 4.39
N GLU A 46 -18.91 15.48 4.19
CA GLU A 46 -19.55 14.16 4.25
C GLU A 46 -19.10 13.26 3.10
N ARG A 47 -19.06 13.80 1.88
CA ARG A 47 -18.56 13.09 0.69
C ARG A 47 -17.10 12.68 0.84
N PHE A 48 -16.27 13.52 1.45
CA PHE A 48 -14.87 13.24 1.73
C PHE A 48 -14.72 12.04 2.65
N ALA A 49 -15.45 12.01 3.77
CA ALA A 49 -15.40 10.88 4.69
C ALA A 49 -15.83 9.56 4.02
N ALA A 50 -16.86 9.61 3.16
CA ALA A 50 -17.30 8.46 2.40
C ALA A 50 -16.26 8.01 1.36
N ALA A 51 -15.69 8.94 0.59
CA ALA A 51 -14.66 8.66 -0.42
C ALA A 51 -13.39 8.10 0.22
N GLU A 52 -12.95 8.65 1.35
CA GLU A 52 -11.81 8.15 2.10
C GLU A 52 -12.04 6.72 2.61
N ALA A 53 -13.22 6.45 3.17
CA ALA A 53 -13.57 5.10 3.61
C ALA A 53 -13.58 4.09 2.45
N ALA A 54 -14.12 4.49 1.30
CA ALA A 54 -14.14 3.67 0.08
C ALA A 54 -12.73 3.42 -0.46
N TYR A 55 -11.90 4.45 -0.55
CA TYR A 55 -10.50 4.36 -0.97
C TYR A 55 -9.73 3.40 -0.05
N ARG A 56 -9.79 3.61 1.27
CA ARG A 56 -9.11 2.72 2.23
C ARG A 56 -9.60 1.27 2.14
N ALA A 57 -10.90 1.05 1.89
CA ALA A 57 -11.44 -0.30 1.70
C ALA A 57 -10.90 -0.95 0.42
N ALA A 58 -10.84 -0.21 -0.69
CA ALA A 58 -10.29 -0.68 -1.95
C ALA A 58 -8.79 -0.99 -1.84
N CYS A 59 -8.00 -0.13 -1.19
CA CYS A 59 -6.58 -0.39 -0.92
C CYS A 59 -6.37 -1.65 -0.09
N ARG A 60 -7.16 -1.85 0.98
CA ARG A 60 -7.07 -3.08 1.79
C ARG A 60 -7.38 -4.31 0.96
N HIS A 61 -8.43 -4.26 0.15
CA HIS A 61 -8.80 -5.38 -0.71
C HIS A 61 -7.71 -5.71 -1.73
N ALA A 62 -7.16 -4.71 -2.43
CA ALA A 62 -6.04 -4.90 -3.34
C ALA A 62 -4.80 -5.47 -2.62
N SER A 63 -4.49 -4.96 -1.42
CA SER A 63 -3.37 -5.46 -0.62
C SER A 63 -3.55 -6.92 -0.15
N GLU A 64 -4.78 -7.33 0.19
CA GLU A 64 -5.10 -8.72 0.51
C GLU A 64 -4.84 -9.62 -0.70
N LEU A 65 -5.22 -9.19 -1.91
CA LEU A 65 -4.99 -9.94 -3.15
C LEU A 65 -3.53 -9.95 -3.61
N HIS A 66 -2.75 -8.92 -3.27
CA HIS A 66 -1.31 -8.89 -3.58
C HIS A 66 -0.53 -10.01 -2.86
N SER A 67 -1.10 -10.58 -1.78
CA SER A 67 -0.48 -11.67 -1.01
C SER A 67 -0.70 -13.07 -1.59
N VAL A 68 -1.30 -13.20 -2.78
CA VAL A 68 -1.73 -14.50 -3.35
C VAL A 68 -0.60 -15.25 -4.08
N CYS A 69 0.59 -14.66 -4.25
CA CYS A 69 1.74 -15.35 -4.82
C CYS A 69 2.17 -16.54 -3.92
N PRO A 70 2.29 -17.76 -4.47
CA PRO A 70 2.69 -18.93 -3.69
C PRO A 70 4.05 -18.77 -3.01
N GLU A 71 4.29 -19.54 -1.95
CA GLU A 71 5.59 -19.54 -1.29
C GLU A 71 6.69 -19.95 -2.30
N PRO A 72 7.83 -19.24 -2.33
CA PRO A 72 8.91 -19.65 -3.20
C PRO A 72 9.41 -21.06 -2.87
N PRO A 73 9.71 -21.89 -3.90
CA PRO A 73 10.15 -23.26 -3.69
C PRO A 73 11.52 -23.31 -2.99
N ALA A 74 11.84 -24.40 -2.29
CA ALA A 74 13.08 -24.52 -1.52
C ALA A 74 14.33 -24.42 -2.42
N GLU A 75 14.21 -24.84 -3.68
CA GLU A 75 15.27 -24.90 -4.68
C GLU A 75 15.88 -23.52 -5.00
N ILE A 76 15.13 -22.42 -4.84
CA ILE A 76 15.63 -21.07 -5.10
C ILE A 76 16.34 -20.43 -3.89
N PHE A 77 16.46 -21.18 -2.79
CA PHE A 77 17.25 -20.80 -1.63
C PHE A 77 18.61 -21.50 -1.66
N VAL A 78 19.59 -20.90 -1.00
CA VAL A 78 20.92 -21.48 -0.83
C VAL A 78 20.80 -22.81 -0.06
N ALA A 79 21.24 -23.89 -0.68
CA ALA A 79 21.24 -25.23 -0.10
C ALA A 79 22.62 -25.62 0.46
N ASP A 80 22.62 -26.65 1.30
CA ASP A 80 23.87 -27.25 1.78
C ASP A 80 24.71 -27.75 0.60
N GLY A 81 25.93 -27.25 0.49
CA GLY A 81 26.86 -27.59 -0.60
C GLY A 81 26.98 -26.53 -1.70
N ASP A 82 26.05 -25.57 -1.79
CA ASP A 82 26.12 -24.50 -2.80
C ASP A 82 27.35 -23.57 -2.60
N HIS A 83 27.88 -23.51 -1.37
CA HIS A 83 29.15 -22.84 -1.07
C HIS A 83 30.33 -23.46 -1.85
N ALA A 84 30.38 -24.79 -1.95
CA ALA A 84 31.44 -25.49 -2.67
C ALA A 84 31.42 -25.17 -4.18
N LEU A 85 30.24 -24.86 -4.70
CA LEU A 85 30.01 -24.43 -6.09
C LEU A 85 30.23 -22.92 -6.30
N LYS A 86 30.50 -22.15 -5.23
CA LYS A 86 30.71 -20.70 -5.25
C LYS A 86 29.58 -19.91 -5.91
N ILE A 87 28.37 -20.46 -5.94
CA ILE A 87 27.19 -19.81 -6.51
C ILE A 87 26.42 -18.99 -5.49
N GLU A 88 26.64 -19.21 -4.17
CA GLU A 88 25.99 -18.44 -3.10
C GLU A 88 26.19 -16.92 -3.18
N GLY A 89 27.24 -16.46 -3.88
CA GLY A 89 27.50 -15.04 -4.13
C GLY A 89 26.41 -14.34 -4.94
N TYR A 90 25.48 -15.10 -5.54
CA TYR A 90 24.31 -14.60 -6.27
C TYR A 90 23.04 -14.59 -5.42
N SER A 91 23.14 -14.52 -4.08
CA SER A 91 21.98 -14.53 -3.18
C SER A 91 21.93 -13.29 -2.29
N ILE A 92 20.70 -12.92 -1.87
CA ILE A 92 20.47 -11.92 -0.82
C ILE A 92 19.85 -12.57 0.40
N GLU A 93 20.18 -12.06 1.58
CA GLU A 93 19.49 -12.41 2.81
C GLU A 93 18.11 -11.76 2.85
N ARG A 94 17.09 -12.55 3.17
CA ARG A 94 15.71 -12.11 3.36
C ARG A 94 15.45 -11.76 4.83
N PRO A 95 14.36 -11.03 5.15
CA PRO A 95 13.99 -10.72 6.53
C PRO A 95 13.76 -11.95 7.44
N ASP A 96 13.51 -13.12 6.86
CA ASP A 96 13.36 -14.40 7.59
C ASP A 96 14.69 -15.12 7.85
N GLY A 97 15.82 -14.52 7.47
CA GLY A 97 17.17 -15.06 7.62
C GLY A 97 17.58 -16.08 6.55
N ARG A 98 16.67 -16.45 5.62
CA ARG A 98 17.02 -17.33 4.50
C ARG A 98 17.70 -16.54 3.39
N ARG A 99 18.63 -17.18 2.66
CA ARG A 99 19.27 -16.58 1.48
C ARG A 99 18.61 -17.06 0.19
N MET A 100 18.05 -16.13 -0.57
CA MET A 100 17.37 -16.41 -1.84
C MET A 100 18.22 -15.93 -3.02
N TYR A 101 18.28 -16.72 -4.08
CA TYR A 101 19.04 -16.38 -5.28
C TYR A 101 18.41 -15.23 -6.08
N ILE A 102 19.26 -14.35 -6.63
CA ILE A 102 18.90 -13.26 -7.53
C ILE A 102 18.96 -13.79 -8.97
N VAL A 103 17.80 -14.01 -9.59
CA VAL A 103 17.70 -14.59 -10.95
C VAL A 103 17.32 -13.54 -12.00
N GLU A 104 16.64 -12.47 -11.61
CA GLU A 104 15.99 -11.47 -12.48
C GLU A 104 16.91 -10.35 -13.00
N ASP A 105 18.21 -10.36 -12.66
CA ASP A 105 19.08 -9.22 -12.90
C ASP A 105 19.18 -8.87 -14.40
N ALA A 106 18.80 -7.64 -14.78
CA ALA A 106 18.86 -7.14 -16.15
C ALA A 106 20.30 -7.10 -16.71
N ASN A 107 21.30 -7.32 -15.85
CA ASN A 107 22.71 -7.53 -16.20
C ASN A 107 23.11 -9.02 -16.35
N ALA A 108 22.14 -9.92 -16.56
CA ALA A 108 22.28 -11.38 -16.61
C ALA A 108 23.42 -11.89 -17.51
N GLU A 109 23.78 -11.14 -18.56
CA GLU A 109 24.86 -11.52 -19.47
C GLU A 109 26.25 -11.60 -18.78
N TRP A 110 26.49 -10.78 -17.76
CA TRP A 110 27.80 -10.68 -17.10
C TRP A 110 27.77 -11.08 -15.62
N ARG A 111 26.60 -11.02 -14.99
CA ARG A 111 26.39 -11.38 -13.58
C ARG A 111 25.04 -12.05 -13.43
N GLY A 112 25.03 -13.32 -13.03
CA GLY A 112 23.80 -14.06 -12.77
C GLY A 112 24.00 -15.57 -12.85
N LEU A 113 22.95 -16.30 -12.48
CA LEU A 113 22.90 -17.77 -12.53
C LEU A 113 22.61 -18.32 -13.92
N ARG A 114 22.11 -17.50 -14.86
CA ARG A 114 21.82 -17.92 -16.23
C ARG A 114 23.04 -18.02 -17.14
N ARG A 115 24.21 -17.56 -16.68
CA ARG A 115 25.45 -17.56 -17.47
C ARG A 115 26.16 -18.91 -17.36
N GLU A 116 27.10 -19.15 -18.26
CA GLU A 116 27.99 -20.29 -18.13
C GLU A 116 28.88 -20.18 -16.88
N HIS A 117 28.92 -21.25 -16.09
CA HIS A 117 29.75 -21.38 -14.90
C HIS A 117 31.10 -22.02 -15.22
N TRP A 118 32.15 -21.44 -14.64
CA TRP A 118 33.54 -21.85 -14.87
C TRP A 118 34.28 -21.96 -13.54
N CYS A 119 35.22 -22.89 -13.47
CA CYS A 119 36.15 -23.01 -12.35
C CYS A 119 37.59 -22.86 -12.80
N TRP A 120 38.44 -22.46 -11.86
CA TRP A 120 39.89 -22.50 -12.05
C TRP A 120 40.39 -23.86 -11.58
N GLN A 121 40.96 -24.64 -12.49
CA GLN A 121 41.63 -25.90 -12.17
C GLN A 121 43.13 -25.73 -12.32
N ARG A 122 43.88 -26.36 -11.41
CA ARG A 122 45.33 -26.43 -11.50
C ARG A 122 45.72 -27.66 -12.30
N ARG A 123 46.48 -27.45 -13.36
CA ARG A 123 47.13 -28.54 -14.11
C ARG A 123 48.65 -28.43 -14.02
N PRO A 124 49.38 -29.56 -14.13
CA PRO A 124 50.82 -29.53 -14.28
C PRO A 124 51.24 -28.66 -15.48
N ALA A 125 52.31 -27.88 -15.29
CA ALA A 125 52.87 -27.08 -16.36
C ALA A 125 53.53 -27.98 -17.42
N THR A 126 53.37 -27.60 -18.68
CA THR A 126 54.04 -28.21 -19.84
C THR A 126 55.15 -27.28 -20.34
N PRO A 127 56.14 -27.78 -21.10
CA PRO A 127 57.16 -26.91 -21.71
C PRO A 127 56.58 -25.79 -22.60
N ALA A 128 55.34 -25.94 -23.10
CA ALA A 128 54.67 -24.94 -23.93
C ALA A 128 54.18 -23.71 -23.14
N ASP A 129 53.99 -23.83 -21.82
CA ASP A 129 53.41 -22.78 -20.97
C ASP A 129 54.41 -21.66 -20.63
N ARG A 130 55.71 -21.84 -20.92
CA ARG A 130 56.79 -20.83 -20.75
C ARG A 130 56.83 -20.16 -19.37
N LEU A 131 56.63 -20.93 -18.31
CA LEU A 131 56.67 -20.42 -16.94
C LEU A 131 58.10 -20.05 -16.49
N PRO A 132 58.27 -19.13 -15.51
CA PRO A 132 59.54 -18.86 -14.87
C PRO A 132 60.15 -20.10 -14.19
N ALA A 133 61.46 -20.07 -13.91
CA ALA A 133 62.13 -21.13 -13.18
C ALA A 133 61.45 -21.36 -11.81
N GLY A 134 60.98 -22.60 -11.58
CA GLY A 134 60.21 -22.99 -10.38
C GLY A 134 58.68 -22.97 -10.54
N GLY A 135 58.16 -22.57 -11.71
CA GLY A 135 56.73 -22.69 -12.02
C GLY A 135 56.36 -24.12 -12.40
N HIS A 136 55.55 -24.79 -11.57
CA HIS A 136 55.16 -26.19 -11.78
C HIS A 136 53.67 -26.39 -12.11
N THR A 137 52.86 -25.34 -11.96
CA THR A 137 51.40 -25.42 -12.15
C THR A 137 50.87 -24.22 -12.93
N VAL A 138 49.91 -24.46 -13.80
CA VAL A 138 49.12 -23.43 -14.48
C VAL A 138 47.69 -23.50 -13.95
N GLU A 139 47.09 -22.34 -13.71
CA GLU A 139 45.65 -22.23 -13.46
C GLU A 139 44.94 -22.01 -14.79
N GLU A 140 44.03 -22.91 -15.12
CA GLU A 140 43.24 -22.88 -16.33
C GLU A 140 41.76 -22.75 -15.99
N ARG A 141 41.05 -21.94 -16.77
CA ARG A 141 39.61 -21.76 -16.64
C ARG A 141 38.90 -22.84 -17.46
N VAL A 142 38.18 -23.74 -16.81
CA VAL A 142 37.46 -24.84 -17.45
C VAL A 142 35.96 -24.79 -17.11
N PRO A 143 35.08 -25.32 -17.98
CA PRO A 143 33.65 -25.39 -17.68
C PRO A 143 33.42 -26.11 -16.34
N TRP A 144 32.39 -25.69 -15.60
CA TRP A 144 32.06 -26.26 -14.31
C TRP A 144 30.64 -26.88 -14.34
N PRO A 145 30.49 -28.12 -14.83
CA PRO A 145 29.18 -28.72 -15.09
C PRO A 145 28.31 -28.85 -13.85
N GLU A 146 28.89 -29.13 -12.69
CA GLU A 146 28.14 -29.27 -11.43
C GLU A 146 27.54 -27.92 -10.98
N ALA A 147 28.31 -26.85 -11.08
CA ALA A 147 27.83 -25.50 -10.79
C ALA A 147 26.77 -25.06 -11.81
N GLN A 148 26.96 -25.41 -13.09
CA GLN A 148 25.98 -25.12 -14.13
C GLN A 148 24.66 -25.86 -13.88
N ALA A 149 24.70 -27.16 -13.61
CA ALA A 149 23.51 -27.97 -13.37
C ALA A 149 22.71 -27.43 -12.17
N ARG A 150 23.39 -27.01 -11.10
CA ARG A 150 22.74 -26.39 -9.95
C ARG A 150 22.14 -25.02 -10.29
N ALA A 151 22.85 -24.20 -11.06
CA ALA A 151 22.33 -22.90 -11.51
C ALA A 151 21.08 -23.06 -12.40
N ASP A 152 21.09 -24.03 -13.30
CA ASP A 152 19.95 -24.35 -14.18
C ASP A 152 18.73 -24.83 -13.37
N GLU A 153 18.94 -25.63 -12.32
CA GLU A 153 17.90 -26.04 -11.39
C GLU A 153 17.25 -24.83 -10.70
N ILE A 154 18.06 -23.94 -10.12
CA ILE A 154 17.59 -22.72 -9.45
C ILE A 154 16.81 -21.83 -10.43
N VAL A 155 17.34 -21.62 -11.63
CA VAL A 155 16.71 -20.81 -12.67
C VAL A 155 15.37 -21.41 -13.09
N SER A 156 15.31 -22.73 -13.31
CA SER A 156 14.07 -23.41 -13.67
C SER A 156 13.01 -23.32 -12.57
N ALA A 157 13.40 -23.52 -11.30
CA ALA A 157 12.51 -23.39 -10.16
C ALA A 157 11.98 -21.96 -10.01
N TYR A 158 12.84 -20.97 -10.23
CA TYR A 158 12.47 -19.56 -10.22
C TYR A 158 11.50 -19.19 -11.34
N ASP A 159 11.77 -19.61 -12.58
CA ASP A 159 10.90 -19.32 -13.73
C ASP A 159 9.52 -19.94 -13.56
N ARG A 160 9.45 -21.17 -13.04
CA ARG A 160 8.19 -21.82 -12.67
C ARG A 160 7.45 -21.00 -11.62
N TRP A 161 8.11 -20.66 -10.51
CA TRP A 161 7.49 -19.91 -9.41
C TRP A 161 7.00 -18.52 -9.86
N LYS A 162 7.79 -17.80 -10.68
CA LYS A 162 7.35 -16.52 -11.28
C LYS A 162 6.13 -16.70 -12.18
N GLY A 163 6.09 -17.76 -12.98
CA GLY A 163 4.92 -18.09 -13.78
C GLY A 163 3.67 -18.38 -12.93
N GLU A 164 3.84 -19.10 -11.82
CA GLU A 164 2.78 -19.36 -10.86
C GLU A 164 2.30 -18.07 -10.16
N CYS A 165 3.20 -17.19 -9.74
CA CYS A 165 2.83 -15.90 -9.17
C CYS A 165 2.10 -15.00 -10.18
N ALA A 166 2.56 -14.94 -11.44
CA ALA A 166 1.86 -14.18 -12.48
C ALA A 166 0.47 -14.76 -12.79
N LEU A 167 0.33 -16.08 -12.78
CA LEU A 167 -0.97 -16.73 -12.96
C LEU A 167 -1.89 -16.47 -11.76
N ALA A 168 -1.36 -16.58 -10.54
CA ALA A 168 -2.09 -16.30 -9.30
C ALA A 168 -2.59 -14.85 -9.27
N GLU A 169 -1.72 -13.90 -9.60
CA GLU A 169 -2.07 -12.49 -9.74
C GLU A 169 -3.20 -12.28 -10.76
N LYS A 170 -3.05 -12.82 -11.97
CA LYS A 170 -4.05 -12.73 -13.03
C LYS A 170 -5.40 -13.33 -12.66
N THR A 171 -5.42 -14.38 -11.85
CA THR A 171 -6.65 -15.10 -11.48
C THR A 171 -7.26 -14.63 -10.15
N SER A 172 -6.51 -13.89 -9.35
CA SER A 172 -6.96 -13.37 -8.04
C SER A 172 -7.97 -12.22 -8.14
N GLY A 173 -8.10 -11.58 -9.30
CA GLY A 173 -8.85 -10.33 -9.46
C GLY A 173 -8.08 -9.09 -8.98
N LEU A 174 -6.75 -9.19 -8.78
CA LEU A 174 -5.92 -8.08 -8.34
C LEU A 174 -6.05 -6.88 -9.27
N ALA A 175 -6.03 -7.09 -10.59
CA ALA A 175 -6.13 -6.01 -11.57
C ALA A 175 -7.43 -5.21 -11.41
N GLU A 176 -8.57 -5.87 -11.22
CA GLU A 176 -9.85 -5.23 -10.97
C GLU A 176 -9.87 -4.49 -9.62
N ALA A 177 -9.22 -5.04 -8.60
CA ALA A 177 -9.11 -4.40 -7.29
C ALA A 177 -8.20 -3.17 -7.31
N GLU A 178 -7.08 -3.21 -8.05
CA GLU A 178 -6.19 -2.07 -8.28
C GLU A 178 -6.88 -0.97 -9.08
N GLU A 179 -7.68 -1.35 -10.08
CA GLU A 179 -8.49 -0.39 -10.83
C GLU A 179 -9.57 0.24 -9.95
N ALA A 180 -10.21 -0.54 -9.07
CA ALA A 180 -11.16 -0.02 -8.09
C ALA A 180 -10.49 0.92 -7.07
N CYS A 181 -9.29 0.58 -6.62
CA CYS A 181 -8.45 1.45 -5.79
C CYS A 181 -8.12 2.75 -6.50
N SER A 182 -7.72 2.68 -7.79
CA SER A 182 -7.40 3.86 -8.60
C SER A 182 -8.60 4.77 -8.80
N ARG A 183 -9.79 4.20 -9.08
CA ARG A 183 -11.04 4.98 -9.19
C ARG A 183 -11.40 5.66 -7.86
N ALA A 184 -11.31 4.93 -6.74
CA ALA A 184 -11.60 5.50 -5.43
C ALA A 184 -10.58 6.58 -5.03
N ALA A 185 -9.32 6.45 -5.46
CA ALA A 185 -8.30 7.49 -5.28
C ALA A 185 -8.65 8.75 -6.07
N GLN A 186 -9.08 8.59 -7.33
CA GLN A 186 -9.52 9.72 -8.15
C GLN A 186 -10.74 10.42 -7.54
N ASP A 187 -11.75 9.66 -7.11
CA ASP A 187 -12.96 10.22 -6.47
C ASP A 187 -12.61 10.99 -5.19
N LEU A 188 -11.69 10.47 -4.37
CA LEU A 188 -11.18 11.16 -3.19
C LEU A 188 -10.47 12.45 -3.57
N SER A 189 -9.56 12.40 -4.56
CA SER A 189 -8.82 13.56 -5.05
C SER A 189 -9.73 14.66 -5.59
N ASP A 190 -10.79 14.31 -6.33
CA ASP A 190 -11.77 15.26 -6.86
C ASP A 190 -12.52 15.98 -5.72
N VAL A 191 -12.87 15.26 -4.65
CA VAL A 191 -13.52 15.86 -3.47
C VAL A 191 -12.56 16.76 -2.70
N GLU A 192 -11.30 16.35 -2.55
CA GLU A 192 -10.24 17.13 -1.91
C GLU A 192 -10.02 18.46 -2.63
N PHE A 193 -9.89 18.42 -3.95
CA PHE A 193 -9.76 19.62 -4.77
C PHE A 193 -10.97 20.55 -4.63
N ALA A 194 -12.19 20.00 -4.52
CA ALA A 194 -13.39 20.79 -4.28
C ALA A 194 -13.39 21.45 -2.88
N ILE A 195 -12.97 20.73 -1.83
CA ILE A 195 -12.82 21.27 -0.47
C ILE A 195 -11.79 22.38 -0.43
N GLU A 196 -10.63 22.17 -1.06
CA GLU A 196 -9.54 23.13 -1.10
C GLU A 196 -9.98 24.48 -1.69
N ARG A 197 -10.71 24.42 -2.81
CA ARG A 197 -11.20 25.60 -3.54
C ARG A 197 -12.35 26.33 -2.88
N ALA A 198 -13.22 25.63 -2.14
CA ALA A 198 -14.32 26.24 -1.42
C ALA A 198 -13.81 27.20 -0.34
N THR A 199 -14.49 28.30 -0.07
CA THR A 199 -14.11 29.21 1.04
C THR A 199 -14.92 28.86 2.27
N ALA A 200 -14.27 28.61 3.40
CA ALA A 200 -14.97 28.47 4.68
C ALA A 200 -15.34 29.85 5.25
N ARG A 201 -16.62 30.04 5.58
CA ARG A 201 -17.18 31.28 6.15
C ARG A 201 -17.61 31.11 7.60
N THR A 202 -17.51 29.90 8.14
CA THR A 202 -17.88 29.52 9.50
C THR A 202 -16.83 28.58 10.10
N LEU A 203 -16.88 28.37 11.42
CA LEU A 203 -16.03 27.38 12.08
C LEU A 203 -16.28 25.96 11.59
N ASP A 204 -17.52 25.60 11.26
CA ASP A 204 -17.85 24.27 10.77
C ASP A 204 -17.18 23.99 9.41
N GLY A 205 -17.12 25.00 8.53
CA GLY A 205 -16.36 24.93 7.28
C GLY A 205 -14.86 24.77 7.51
N ILE A 206 -14.28 25.49 8.48
CA ILE A 206 -12.87 25.33 8.86
C ILE A 206 -12.59 23.92 9.36
N LEU A 207 -13.51 23.31 10.13
CA LEU A 207 -13.36 21.93 10.61
C LEU A 207 -13.39 20.89 9.47
N VAL A 208 -14.11 21.15 8.37
CA VAL A 208 -14.02 20.30 7.16
C VAL A 208 -12.62 20.36 6.58
N LYS A 209 -12.08 21.57 6.35
CA LYS A 209 -10.74 21.76 5.78
C LYS A 209 -9.63 21.22 6.68
N ALA A 210 -9.75 21.41 8.00
CA ALA A 210 -8.78 20.93 8.97
C ALA A 210 -8.71 19.39 9.02
N ARG A 211 -9.84 18.69 8.84
CA ARG A 211 -9.87 17.23 8.73
C ARG A 211 -9.11 16.74 7.50
N PHE A 212 -9.31 17.38 6.35
CA PHE A 212 -8.54 17.11 5.14
C PHE A 212 -7.04 17.35 5.37
N ALA A 213 -6.66 18.52 5.88
CA ALA A 213 -5.26 18.84 6.17
C ALA A 213 -4.59 17.85 7.14
N LYS A 214 -5.34 17.37 8.15
CA LYS A 214 -4.83 16.35 9.06
C LYS A 214 -4.50 15.04 8.34
N ARG A 215 -5.36 14.60 7.42
CA ARG A 215 -5.12 13.38 6.61
C ARG A 215 -3.81 13.51 5.82
N ASP A 216 -3.59 14.64 5.17
CA ASP A 216 -2.37 14.89 4.40
C ASP A 216 -1.11 14.80 5.28
N ILE A 217 -1.12 15.40 6.47
CA ILE A 217 -0.02 15.28 7.45
C ILE A 217 0.21 13.82 7.84
N ASP A 218 -0.86 13.10 8.17
CA ASP A 218 -0.79 11.71 8.64
C ASP A 218 -0.31 10.75 7.52
N SER A 219 -0.40 11.16 6.26
CA SER A 219 -0.05 10.34 5.09
C SER A 219 1.42 10.43 4.66
N GLU A 220 2.25 11.20 5.38
CA GLU A 220 3.69 11.43 5.11
C GLU A 220 4.02 12.00 3.70
N PHE A 221 3.01 12.34 2.89
CA PHE A 221 3.20 13.01 1.61
C PHE A 221 3.64 14.46 1.80
N GLU A 222 4.30 15.03 0.78
CA GLU A 222 4.65 16.45 0.78
C GLU A 222 3.35 17.26 0.89
N VAL A 223 3.23 17.97 2.00
CA VAL A 223 2.06 18.73 2.38
C VAL A 223 1.65 19.71 1.28
N ASP A 224 0.40 19.65 0.82
CA ASP A 224 -0.09 20.56 -0.22
C ASP A 224 -0.08 22.00 0.29
N ARG A 225 0.82 22.80 -0.28
CA ARG A 225 0.99 24.22 0.07
C ARG A 225 -0.26 25.05 -0.21
N LEU A 226 -1.12 24.65 -1.14
CA LEU A 226 -2.33 25.39 -1.50
C LEU A 226 -3.42 25.22 -0.44
N LEU A 227 -3.61 24.01 0.09
CA LEU A 227 -4.54 23.76 1.20
C LEU A 227 -4.22 24.59 2.44
N TYR A 228 -2.93 24.64 2.83
CA TYR A 228 -2.51 25.41 3.99
C TYR A 228 -2.70 26.91 3.81
N LYS A 229 -2.38 27.43 2.61
CA LYS A 229 -2.65 28.82 2.26
C LYS A 229 -4.14 29.12 2.31
N GLY A 230 -4.97 28.22 1.80
CA GLY A 230 -6.43 28.33 1.84
C GLY A 230 -6.96 28.35 3.27
N LEU A 231 -6.50 27.44 4.14
CA LEU A 231 -6.90 27.37 5.54
C LEU A 231 -6.49 28.64 6.32
N ILE A 232 -5.25 29.12 6.14
CA ILE A 232 -4.78 30.37 6.78
C ILE A 232 -5.64 31.55 6.33
N ARG A 233 -5.89 31.67 5.01
CA ARG A 233 -6.74 32.73 4.47
C ARG A 233 -8.15 32.69 5.09
N ASP A 234 -8.76 31.52 5.15
CA ASP A 234 -10.12 31.39 5.65
C ASP A 234 -10.20 31.69 7.18
N ILE A 235 -9.18 31.31 7.96
CA ILE A 235 -9.05 31.70 9.38
C ILE A 235 -8.90 33.21 9.56
N LEU A 236 -8.04 33.85 8.75
CA LEU A 236 -7.84 35.30 8.82
C LEU A 236 -9.11 36.08 8.44
N ALA A 237 -9.86 35.58 7.45
CA ALA A 237 -11.15 36.16 7.05
C ALA A 237 -12.20 36.08 8.17
N LEU A 238 -12.26 34.96 8.90
CA LEU A 238 -13.14 34.82 10.07
C LEU A 238 -12.78 35.77 11.22
N GLY A 239 -11.50 36.07 11.39
CA GLY A 239 -11.02 37.04 12.37
C GLY A 239 -11.22 38.51 11.97
N GLY A 240 -11.72 38.80 10.76
CA GLY A 240 -11.81 40.15 10.21
C GLY A 240 -10.46 40.82 9.95
N LEU A 241 -9.40 40.02 9.77
CA LEU A 241 -8.02 40.49 9.60
C LEU A 241 -7.63 40.73 8.13
N ILE A 242 -8.55 40.44 7.20
CA ILE A 242 -8.45 40.66 5.75
C ILE A 242 -9.83 40.90 5.16
#